data_AF-M3IAW5-F1
#
_entry.id   AF-M3IAW5-F1
#
_cell.length_a   1.000
_cell.length_b   1.000
_cell.length_c   1.000
_cell.angle_alpha   90.00
_cell.angle_beta   90.00
_cell.angle_gamma   90.00
#
_symmetry.space_group_name_H-M   'P 1'
#
loop_
_entity.id
_entity.type
_entity.pdbx_description
1 polymer ?
#
loop_
_entity_poly.entity_id
_entity_poly.type
_entity_poly.pdbx_seq_one_letter_code
_entity_poly.pdbx_strand_id
1 'polypeptide(L)'
;MLVVLVLSSVLTLYIYRISEFWFLSFGQRKIVFILVLSILISECVHFITELFLESKSDFESKTIGYIVPGLIALSAERQGVPKTLSAIFICSVLVRLFLIFLFGEVVYRFMNRFFKNKTWFVLLFLNIVSVGFIAILEFFPLILPVTNLKEKYEASQKTYKAFLKIKELKLSKKIQIDPKLDSYLSGLIGLEISPVTSSAGKLSAKQASIHPDFAAWFVDRFQKTGLKKGDTIAAGISGSFPALNVAFWVAADIMELKVISISSATSSQYGANDPELLWPDIENLLYKEKIIFQKSVFMSTGGISDSGIGLGKKGRELIWTSIRKNGYKYLSSDSFEDSLLKRMDVYNSHPVALYVNIGGGTVSSGTSLSKKQIPKGVVLSEVESIELPDSILKTYLGLKIPVLHVSGVEMISKESNMKYSPGKISEPGTSDLIFPKKYNRWLAGFFFVLLSSLIWILSTWISLSDHTKEDTILL
;
A
#
# COMPACT_ATOMS: atom_id res chain seq x y z
N MET A 1 6.96 20.70 33.84
CA MET A 1 8.40 20.59 33.55
C MET A 1 9.14 19.63 34.49
N LEU A 2 9.17 19.85 35.82
CA LEU A 2 9.93 18.99 36.75
C LEU A 2 9.52 17.51 36.73
N VAL A 3 8.21 17.24 36.69
CA VAL A 3 7.66 15.88 36.61
C VAL A 3 8.08 15.16 35.33
N VAL A 4 8.02 15.85 34.19
CA VAL A 4 8.46 15.33 32.88
C VAL A 4 9.95 14.98 32.88
N LEU A 5 10.77 15.84 33.49
CA LEU A 5 12.22 15.66 33.59
C LEU A 5 12.57 14.47 34.49
N VAL A 6 11.91 14.33 35.64
CA VAL A 6 12.08 13.17 36.55
C VAL A 6 11.62 11.89 35.87
N LEU A 7 10.44 11.89 35.24
CA LEU A 7 9.88 10.73 34.55
C LEU A 7 10.79 10.27 33.42
N SER A 8 11.27 11.20 32.59
CA SER A 8 12.20 10.92 31.49
C SER A 8 13.54 10.37 32.00
N SER A 9 14.07 10.91 33.11
CA SER A 9 15.32 10.43 33.72
C SER A 9 15.20 9.00 34.25
N VAL A 10 14.10 8.70 34.94
CA VAL A 10 13.83 7.36 35.51
C VAL A 10 13.61 6.34 34.40
N LEU A 11 12.82 6.69 33.38
CA LEU A 11 12.53 5.80 32.26
C LEU A 11 13.78 5.51 31.41
N THR A 12 14.65 6.52 31.24
CA THR A 12 15.97 6.35 30.59
C THR A 12 16.86 5.37 31.35
N LEU A 13 16.95 5.51 32.67
CA LEU A 13 17.76 4.62 33.51
C LEU A 13 17.22 3.18 33.50
N TYR A 14 15.90 3.02 33.52
CA TYR A 14 15.24 1.71 33.51
C TYR A 14 15.46 0.96 32.19
N ILE A 15 15.21 1.63 31.05
CA ILE A 15 15.41 1.03 29.72
C ILE A 15 16.89 0.72 29.48
N TYR A 16 17.80 1.59 29.94
CA TYR A 16 19.24 1.35 29.87
C TYR A 16 19.62 0.04 30.61
N ARG A 17 19.17 -0.17 31.85
CA ARG A 17 19.50 -1.39 32.63
C ARG A 17 19.01 -2.68 31.98
N ILE A 18 17.87 -2.64 31.29
CA ILE A 18 17.36 -3.79 30.53
C ILE A 18 18.23 -4.04 29.29
N SER A 19 18.60 -2.97 28.58
CA SER A 19 19.43 -3.06 27.38
C SER A 19 20.85 -3.56 27.66
N GLU A 20 21.41 -3.25 28.84
CA GLU A 20 22.76 -3.65 29.27
C GLU A 20 22.93 -5.18 29.31
N PHE A 21 21.84 -5.94 29.51
CA PHE A 21 21.85 -7.41 29.49
C PHE A 21 22.08 -8.00 28.09
N TRP A 22 21.57 -7.34 27.06
CA TRP A 22 21.69 -7.77 25.65
C TRP A 22 22.82 -7.07 24.92
N PHE A 23 23.29 -5.94 25.46
CA PHE A 23 24.20 -5.03 24.80
C PHE A 23 25.38 -4.70 25.73
N LEU A 24 26.55 -5.31 25.45
CA LEU A 24 27.80 -5.10 26.18
C LEU A 24 28.39 -3.69 25.89
N SER A 25 27.82 -2.66 26.50
CA SER A 25 28.29 -1.28 26.37
C SER A 25 29.29 -0.93 27.48
N PHE A 26 30.58 -0.77 27.13
CA PHE A 26 31.63 -0.35 28.06
C PHE A 26 32.27 0.99 27.68
N GLY A 27 32.67 1.76 28.69
CA GLY A 27 33.43 3.00 28.51
C GLY A 27 32.64 4.14 27.88
N GLN A 28 33.23 4.87 26.93
CA GLN A 28 32.60 6.05 26.30
C GLN A 28 31.33 5.72 25.49
N ARG A 29 31.21 4.48 25.00
CA ARG A 29 30.02 4.00 24.27
C ARG A 29 28.76 4.00 25.15
N LYS A 30 28.92 3.75 26.45
CA LYS A 30 27.83 3.80 27.44
C LYS A 30 27.28 5.21 27.62
N ILE A 31 28.17 6.20 27.67
CA ILE A 31 27.80 7.60 27.87
C ILE A 31 26.99 8.12 26.67
N VAL A 32 27.49 7.87 25.45
CA VAL A 32 26.81 8.28 24.20
C VAL A 32 25.43 7.62 24.10
N PHE A 33 25.35 6.33 24.43
CA PHE A 33 24.10 5.59 24.37
C PHE A 33 23.04 6.13 25.34
N ILE A 34 23.40 6.39 26.61
CA ILE A 34 22.47 6.93 27.61
C ILE A 34 21.95 8.32 27.21
N LEU A 35 22.80 9.16 26.59
CA LEU A 35 22.41 10.50 26.13
C LEU A 35 21.46 10.45 24.92
N VAL A 36 21.73 9.58 23.95
CA VAL A 36 20.82 9.40 22.80
C VAL A 36 19.49 8.84 23.25
N LEU A 37 19.52 7.86 24.16
CA LEU A 37 18.32 7.25 24.73
C LEU A 37 17.50 8.28 25.52
N SER A 38 18.14 9.17 26.28
CA SER A 38 17.43 10.22 27.03
C SER A 38 16.71 11.21 26.13
N ILE A 39 17.29 11.54 24.98
CA ILE A 39 16.66 12.44 24.00
C ILE A 39 15.41 11.79 23.41
N LEU A 40 15.50 10.53 22.98
CA LEU A 40 14.35 9.80 22.43
C LEU A 40 13.22 9.65 23.44
N ILE A 41 13.55 9.31 24.68
CA ILE A 41 12.56 9.15 25.75
C ILE A 41 11.95 10.49 26.11
N SER A 42 12.75 11.56 26.21
CA SER A 42 12.23 12.88 26.54
C SER A 42 11.28 13.41 25.47
N GLU A 43 11.53 13.13 24.19
CA GLU A 43 10.59 13.41 23.10
C GLU A 43 9.30 12.59 23.19
N CYS A 44 9.40 11.28 23.47
CA CYS A 44 8.22 10.44 23.66
C CYS A 44 7.38 10.88 24.86
N VAL A 45 8.01 11.17 26.00
CA VAL A 45 7.31 11.66 27.20
C VAL A 45 6.71 13.03 26.93
N HIS A 46 7.41 13.91 26.23
CA HIS A 46 6.87 15.21 25.84
C HIS A 46 5.65 15.06 24.93
N PHE A 47 5.72 14.20 23.91
CA PHE A 47 4.61 13.88 23.03
C PHE A 47 3.40 13.34 23.80
N ILE A 48 3.62 12.40 24.73
CA ILE A 48 2.56 11.85 25.59
C ILE A 48 2.01 12.92 26.54
N THR A 49 2.87 13.76 27.11
CA THR A 49 2.45 14.82 28.04
C THR A 49 1.67 15.92 27.30
N GLU A 50 2.03 16.24 26.05
CA GLU A 50 1.24 17.10 25.17
C GLU A 50 -0.10 16.45 24.80
N LEU A 51 -0.14 15.12 24.62
CA LEU A 51 -1.36 14.37 24.33
C LEU A 51 -2.34 14.32 25.52
N PHE A 52 -1.83 14.31 26.76
CA PHE A 52 -2.63 14.10 27.98
C PHE A 52 -2.82 15.33 28.89
N LEU A 53 -2.00 16.40 28.80
CA LEU A 53 -1.99 17.49 29.80
C LEU A 53 -1.99 18.94 29.25
N GLU A 54 -2.12 19.21 27.95
CA GLU A 54 -2.17 20.58 27.35
C GLU A 54 -1.17 21.60 27.93
N SER A 55 0.03 21.17 28.34
CA SER A 55 1.09 22.08 28.80
C SER A 55 2.05 22.36 27.65
N LYS A 56 1.86 23.47 26.94
CA LYS A 56 2.83 23.93 25.93
C LYS A 56 3.97 24.70 26.62
N SER A 57 5.19 24.16 26.61
CA SER A 57 6.41 24.87 27.04
C SER A 57 7.25 25.30 25.82
N ASP A 58 7.84 26.49 25.92
CA ASP A 58 8.60 27.18 24.87
C ASP A 58 9.72 26.34 24.22
N PHE A 59 9.90 26.58 22.91
CA PHE A 59 10.76 25.80 22.02
C PHE A 59 12.27 26.02 22.25
N GLU A 60 12.69 27.14 22.85
CA GLU A 60 14.11 27.46 23.07
C GLU A 60 14.76 26.67 24.23
N SER A 61 13.96 26.06 25.11
CA SER A 61 14.43 25.20 26.21
C SER A 61 14.65 23.73 25.79
N LYS A 62 14.23 23.32 24.59
CA LYS A 62 14.12 21.91 24.21
C LYS A 62 15.47 21.19 24.13
N THR A 63 16.48 21.81 23.52
CA THR A 63 17.77 21.14 23.28
C THR A 63 18.55 20.86 24.57
N ILE A 64 18.52 21.78 25.54
CA ILE A 64 19.15 21.57 26.85
C ILE A 64 18.28 20.66 27.73
N GLY A 65 16.94 20.79 27.64
CA GLY A 65 15.98 20.03 28.42
C GLY A 65 15.98 18.52 28.18
N TYR A 66 16.45 18.05 27.03
CA TYR A 66 16.53 16.62 26.69
C TYR A 66 17.87 15.95 27.02
N ILE A 67 18.91 16.76 27.21
CA ILE A 67 20.23 16.29 27.64
C ILE A 67 20.27 16.13 29.16
N VAL A 68 19.63 17.03 29.90
CA VAL A 68 19.60 17.03 31.38
C VAL A 68 19.10 15.70 31.97
N PRO A 69 18.02 15.06 31.47
CA PRO A 69 17.59 13.74 31.93
C PRO A 69 18.65 12.64 31.76
N GLY A 70 19.42 12.69 30.67
CA GLY A 70 20.51 11.75 30.41
C GLY A 70 21.69 11.93 31.36
N LEU A 71 22.03 13.18 31.70
CA LEU A 71 23.04 13.49 32.72
C LEU A 71 22.61 13.02 34.12
N ILE A 72 21.33 13.21 34.46
CA ILE A 72 20.76 12.74 35.73
C ILE A 72 20.78 11.21 35.80
N ALA A 73 20.40 10.53 34.70
CA ALA A 73 20.46 9.07 34.61
C ALA A 73 21.90 8.54 34.74
N LEU A 74 22.88 9.21 34.12
CA LEU A 74 24.30 8.85 34.23
C LEU A 74 24.84 9.03 35.65
N SER A 75 24.50 10.13 36.33
CA SER A 75 24.86 10.32 37.74
C SER A 75 24.17 9.30 38.64
N ALA A 76 22.90 8.99 38.40
CA ALA A 76 22.16 8.00 39.17
C ALA A 76 22.73 6.57 39.01
N GLU A 77 23.30 6.25 37.84
CA GLU A 77 23.99 5.00 37.59
C GLU A 77 25.30 4.89 38.38
N ARG A 78 26.11 5.96 38.44
CA ARG A 78 27.42 5.97 39.09
C ARG A 78 27.38 5.94 40.62
N GLN A 79 26.52 6.77 41.22
CA GLN A 79 26.50 7.00 42.68
C GLN A 79 25.18 6.57 43.36
N GLY A 80 24.21 6.10 42.59
CA GLY A 80 22.89 5.69 43.07
C GLY A 80 21.84 6.80 43.01
N VAL A 81 20.58 6.38 42.88
CA VAL A 81 19.40 7.26 42.77
C VAL A 81 19.22 8.17 44.00
N PRO A 82 19.29 7.67 45.25
CA PRO A 82 19.01 8.51 46.42
C PRO A 82 20.01 9.66 46.59
N LYS A 83 21.31 9.41 46.36
CA LYS A 83 22.36 10.43 46.45
C LYS A 83 22.20 11.50 45.36
N THR A 84 21.79 11.09 44.16
CA THR A 84 21.59 11.99 43.02
C THR A 84 20.41 12.92 43.24
N LEU A 85 19.27 12.41 43.73
CA LEU A 85 18.09 13.24 43.99
C LEU A 85 18.33 14.25 45.11
N SER A 86 18.99 13.85 46.20
CA SER A 86 19.32 14.77 47.30
C SER A 86 20.23 15.92 46.86
N ALA A 87 21.26 15.64 46.04
CA ALA A 87 22.17 16.67 45.53
C ALA A 87 21.46 17.67 44.60
N ILE A 88 20.61 17.19 43.69
CA ILE A 88 19.84 18.04 42.77
C ILE A 88 18.88 18.95 43.55
N PHE A 89 18.21 18.42 44.57
CA PHE A 89 17.26 19.19 45.38
C PHE A 89 17.95 20.34 46.12
N ILE A 90 19.07 20.07 46.79
CA ILE A 90 19.87 21.08 47.50
C ILE A 90 20.34 22.16 46.52
N CYS A 91 20.87 21.76 45.36
CA CYS A 91 21.36 22.70 44.35
C CYS A 91 20.22 23.57 43.78
N SER A 92 19.05 22.99 43.50
CA SER A 92 17.89 23.72 43.00
C SER A 92 17.36 24.75 43.99
N VAL A 93 17.34 24.42 45.29
CA VAL A 93 16.93 25.36 46.34
C VAL A 93 17.93 26.50 46.46
N LEU A 94 19.23 26.21 46.45
CA LEU A 94 20.28 27.23 46.50
C LEU A 94 20.22 28.18 45.30
N VAL A 95 20.09 27.65 44.08
CA VAL A 95 19.96 28.46 42.86
C VAL A 95 18.71 29.33 42.92
N ARG A 96 17.58 28.79 43.39
CA ARG A 96 16.34 29.56 43.49
C ARG A 96 16.42 30.67 44.53
N LEU A 97 17.01 30.40 45.70
CA LEU A 97 17.27 31.42 46.71
C LEU A 97 18.22 32.50 46.20
N PHE A 98 19.25 32.11 45.45
CA PHE A 98 20.20 33.03 44.83
C PHE A 98 19.56 33.91 43.75
N LEU A 99 18.69 33.34 42.90
CA LEU A 99 17.95 34.11 41.89
C LEU A 99 16.94 35.07 42.51
N ILE A 100 16.27 34.65 43.59
CA ILE A 100 15.37 35.54 44.36
C ILE A 100 16.18 36.66 45.01
N PHE A 101 17.36 36.35 45.55
CA PHE A 101 18.29 37.33 46.11
C PHE A 101 18.79 38.34 45.08
N LEU A 102 19.08 37.90 43.85
CA LEU A 102 19.59 38.78 42.78
C LEU A 102 18.52 39.58 42.04
N PHE A 103 17.34 39.00 41.79
CA PHE A 103 16.37 39.53 40.80
C PHE A 103 14.98 39.83 41.35
N GLY A 104 14.71 39.53 42.63
CA GLY A 104 13.54 39.99 43.41
C GLY A 104 12.24 40.16 42.61
N GLU A 105 11.78 41.41 42.46
CA GLU A 105 10.49 41.78 41.85
C GLU A 105 10.34 41.41 40.36
N VAL A 106 11.44 41.23 39.62
CA VAL A 106 11.38 40.94 38.17
C VAL A 106 10.81 39.54 37.92
N VAL A 107 11.16 38.58 38.78
CA VAL A 107 10.67 37.19 38.71
C VAL A 107 9.17 37.14 39.05
N TYR A 108 8.73 37.92 40.03
CA TYR A 108 7.32 38.03 40.41
C TYR A 108 6.47 38.68 39.30
N ARG A 109 6.95 39.78 38.70
CA ARG A 109 6.26 40.47 37.60
C ARG A 109 6.17 39.63 36.33
N PHE A 110 7.20 38.84 35.99
CA PHE A 110 7.20 37.96 34.82
C PHE A 110 6.13 36.86 34.91
N MET A 111 6.06 36.18 36.06
CA MET A 111 5.07 35.12 36.29
C MET A 111 3.63 35.65 36.29
N ASN A 112 3.39 36.84 36.86
CA ASN A 112 2.05 37.43 36.94
C ASN A 112 1.56 37.99 35.57
N ARG A 113 2.49 38.35 34.69
CA ARG A 113 2.21 38.86 33.32
C ARG A 113 1.84 37.74 32.34
N PHE A 114 2.37 36.53 32.54
CA PHE A 114 2.09 35.36 31.70
C PHE A 114 0.65 34.83 31.87
N PHE A 115 0.10 34.88 33.09
CA PHE A 115 -1.26 34.38 33.38
C PHE A 115 -2.40 35.37 33.10
N LYS A 116 -2.11 36.65 32.83
CA LYS A 116 -3.12 37.70 32.67
C LYS A 116 -3.65 37.85 31.22
N ASN A 117 -2.92 37.36 30.21
CA ASN A 117 -3.29 37.55 28.81
C ASN A 117 -4.30 36.48 28.34
N LYS A 118 -5.55 36.86 28.05
CA LYS A 118 -6.60 35.96 27.52
C LYS A 118 -6.32 35.46 26.09
N THR A 119 -5.36 36.06 25.40
CA THR A 119 -5.01 35.85 23.99
C THR A 119 -4.58 34.40 23.67
N TRP A 120 -3.85 33.75 24.58
CA TRP A 120 -3.38 32.39 24.33
C TRP A 120 -4.50 31.35 24.37
N PHE A 121 -5.51 31.54 25.23
CA PHE A 121 -6.70 30.66 25.28
C PHE A 121 -7.50 30.75 23.98
N VAL A 122 -7.65 31.95 23.42
CA VAL A 122 -8.33 32.19 22.14
C VAL A 122 -7.60 31.49 21.00
N LEU A 123 -6.26 31.59 20.95
CA LEU A 123 -5.45 30.93 19.94
C LEU A 123 -5.44 29.40 20.08
N LEU A 124 -5.44 28.88 21.32
CA LEU A 124 -5.56 27.44 21.58
C LEU A 124 -6.91 26.91 21.10
N PHE A 125 -8.00 27.60 21.44
CA PHE A 125 -9.35 27.26 20.98
C PHE A 125 -9.44 27.23 19.44
N LEU A 126 -8.92 28.26 18.77
CA LEU A 126 -8.89 28.31 17.30
C LEU A 126 -8.09 27.15 16.67
N ASN A 127 -7.00 26.72 17.31
CA ASN A 127 -6.22 25.56 16.86
C ASN A 127 -6.98 24.24 17.06
N ILE A 128 -7.65 24.06 18.20
CA ILE A 128 -8.46 22.85 18.44
C ILE A 128 -9.59 22.77 17.42
N VAL A 129 -10.28 23.89 17.16
CA VAL A 129 -11.34 23.97 16.15
C VAL A 129 -10.80 23.69 14.75
N SER A 130 -9.65 24.25 14.37
CA SER A 130 -9.08 24.02 13.04
C SER A 130 -8.63 22.57 12.82
N VAL A 131 -7.98 21.95 13.83
CA VAL A 131 -7.62 20.53 13.80
C VAL A 131 -8.87 19.65 13.76
N GLY A 132 -9.92 20.01 14.52
CA GLY A 132 -11.21 19.34 14.48
C GLY A 132 -11.85 19.37 13.09
N PHE A 133 -11.83 20.52 12.39
CA PHE A 133 -12.33 20.63 11.03
C PHE A 133 -11.55 19.75 10.04
N ILE A 134 -10.22 19.71 10.13
CA ILE A 134 -9.39 18.83 9.30
C ILE A 134 -9.71 17.36 9.59
N ALA A 135 -9.77 16.97 10.87
CA ALA A 135 -10.10 15.62 11.27
C ALA A 135 -11.47 15.19 10.74
N ILE A 136 -12.50 16.04 10.84
CA ILE A 136 -13.82 15.74 10.28
C ILE A 136 -13.74 15.52 8.76
N LEU A 137 -12.99 16.35 8.03
CA LEU A 137 -12.81 16.17 6.58
C LEU A 137 -12.06 14.88 6.21
N GLU A 138 -11.10 14.45 7.03
CA GLU A 138 -10.31 13.23 6.79
C GLU A 138 -11.07 11.95 7.16
N PHE A 139 -11.77 11.93 8.29
CA PHE A 139 -12.48 10.75 8.79
C PHE A 139 -13.85 10.55 8.14
N PHE A 140 -14.46 11.61 7.61
CA PHE A 140 -15.78 11.57 6.95
C PHE A 140 -15.73 12.04 5.48
N PRO A 141 -14.96 11.36 4.61
CA PRO A 141 -14.96 11.67 3.18
C PRO A 141 -16.31 11.31 2.55
N LEU A 142 -16.68 12.04 1.48
CA LEU A 142 -17.82 11.66 0.64
C LEU A 142 -17.48 10.40 -0.15
N ILE A 143 -18.35 9.40 -0.05
CA ILE A 143 -18.37 8.23 -0.92
C ILE A 143 -19.23 8.62 -2.13
N LEU A 144 -18.62 8.72 -3.31
CA LEU A 144 -19.35 9.05 -4.52
C LEU A 144 -20.05 7.81 -5.10
N PRO A 145 -21.21 7.98 -5.76
CA PRO A 145 -21.81 6.91 -6.53
C PRO A 145 -20.86 6.51 -7.67
N VAL A 146 -20.59 5.22 -7.77
CA VAL A 146 -19.79 4.62 -8.84
C VAL A 146 -20.70 3.82 -9.75
N THR A 147 -20.51 3.97 -11.06
CA THR A 147 -21.19 3.14 -12.05
C THR A 147 -20.89 1.66 -11.79
N ASN A 148 -21.93 0.84 -11.74
CA ASN A 148 -21.83 -0.61 -11.51
C ASN A 148 -21.13 -0.97 -10.20
N LEU A 149 -21.39 -0.20 -9.14
CA LEU A 149 -20.87 -0.46 -7.80
C LEU A 149 -21.12 -1.90 -7.35
N LYS A 150 -22.33 -2.42 -7.63
CA LYS A 150 -22.74 -3.78 -7.23
C LYS A 150 -21.84 -4.82 -7.88
N GLU A 151 -21.67 -4.76 -9.20
CA GLU A 151 -20.87 -5.71 -9.98
C GLU A 151 -19.39 -5.62 -9.60
N LYS A 152 -18.86 -4.41 -9.42
CA LYS A 152 -17.48 -4.21 -8.98
C LYS A 152 -17.21 -4.81 -7.60
N TYR A 153 -18.10 -4.55 -6.64
CA TYR A 153 -17.95 -5.08 -5.28
C TYR A 153 -18.16 -6.59 -5.24
N GLU A 154 -19.15 -7.13 -5.96
CA GLU A 154 -19.38 -8.57 -6.06
C GLU A 154 -18.19 -9.29 -6.71
N ALA A 155 -17.62 -8.73 -7.78
CA ALA A 155 -16.42 -9.24 -8.42
C ALA A 155 -15.24 -9.30 -7.43
N SER A 156 -15.01 -8.22 -6.68
CA SER A 156 -13.97 -8.20 -5.64
C SER A 156 -14.20 -9.27 -4.56
N GLN A 157 -15.44 -9.41 -4.05
CA GLN A 157 -15.77 -10.43 -3.05
C GLN A 157 -15.54 -11.86 -3.56
N LYS A 158 -15.92 -12.16 -4.81
CA LYS A 158 -15.70 -13.48 -5.42
C LYS A 158 -14.21 -13.75 -5.64
N THR A 159 -13.43 -12.76 -6.08
CA THR A 159 -11.97 -12.89 -6.23
C THR A 159 -11.28 -13.12 -4.88
N TYR A 160 -11.70 -12.45 -3.82
CA TYR A 160 -11.19 -12.70 -2.47
C TYR A 160 -11.44 -14.14 -2.02
N LYS A 161 -12.65 -14.66 -2.22
CA LYS A 161 -12.99 -16.07 -1.94
C LYS A 161 -12.13 -17.04 -2.77
N ALA A 162 -11.88 -16.72 -4.03
CA ALA A 162 -11.00 -17.51 -4.89
C ALA A 162 -9.55 -17.54 -4.36
N PHE A 163 -9.02 -16.39 -3.91
CA PHE A 163 -7.68 -16.32 -3.31
C PHE A 163 -7.58 -17.16 -2.04
N LEU A 164 -8.60 -17.10 -1.16
CA LEU A 164 -8.67 -17.96 0.02
C LEU A 164 -8.68 -19.44 -0.35
N LYS A 165 -9.41 -19.83 -1.39
CA LYS A 165 -9.45 -21.24 -1.84
C LYS A 165 -8.11 -21.72 -2.38
N ILE A 166 -7.38 -20.86 -3.09
CA ILE A 166 -6.03 -21.17 -3.60
C ILE A 166 -5.04 -21.31 -2.43
N LYS A 167 -5.13 -20.44 -1.42
CA LYS A 167 -4.36 -20.57 -0.19
C LYS A 167 -4.61 -21.91 0.49
N GLU A 168 -5.88 -22.27 0.70
CA GLU A 168 -6.30 -23.55 1.28
C GLU A 168 -5.73 -24.73 0.49
N LEU A 169 -5.80 -24.68 -0.85
CA LEU A 169 -5.23 -25.70 -1.72
C LEU A 169 -3.72 -25.86 -1.52
N LYS A 170 -2.95 -24.78 -1.53
CA LYS A 170 -1.49 -24.85 -1.31
C LYS A 170 -1.17 -25.50 0.03
N LEU A 171 -1.86 -25.09 1.08
CA LEU A 171 -1.68 -25.67 2.42
C LEU A 171 -2.05 -27.15 2.47
N SER A 172 -3.15 -27.56 1.82
CA SER A 172 -3.57 -28.97 1.75
C SER A 172 -2.55 -29.87 1.05
N LYS A 173 -1.83 -29.31 0.06
CA LYS A 173 -0.73 -29.97 -0.66
C LYS A 173 0.61 -29.91 0.09
N LYS A 174 0.64 -29.31 1.29
CA LYS A 174 1.86 -29.06 2.08
C LYS A 174 2.89 -28.21 1.33
N ILE A 175 2.44 -27.41 0.36
CA ILE A 175 3.29 -26.43 -0.34
C ILE A 175 3.48 -25.24 0.60
N GLN A 176 4.73 -24.95 0.95
CA GLN A 176 5.07 -23.88 1.88
C GLN A 176 4.83 -22.50 1.24
N ILE A 177 4.20 -21.61 1.99
CA ILE A 177 4.06 -20.20 1.62
C ILE A 177 5.18 -19.45 2.33
N ASP A 178 6.18 -18.96 1.58
CA ASP A 178 7.28 -18.17 2.13
C ASP A 178 6.80 -16.74 2.44
N PRO A 179 6.72 -16.31 3.72
CA PRO A 179 6.28 -14.97 4.07
C PRO A 179 7.20 -13.85 3.57
N LYS A 180 8.45 -14.16 3.21
CA LYS A 180 9.38 -13.19 2.63
C LYS A 180 9.02 -12.86 1.19
N LEU A 181 8.57 -13.84 0.42
CA LEU A 181 8.13 -13.66 -0.96
C LEU A 181 6.63 -13.29 -1.03
N ASP A 182 5.80 -13.96 -0.24
CA ASP A 182 4.36 -13.75 -0.15
C ASP A 182 3.99 -13.04 1.16
N SER A 183 4.25 -11.74 1.22
CA SER A 183 3.97 -10.91 2.40
C SER A 183 2.50 -10.92 2.83
N TYR A 184 1.58 -11.33 1.96
CA TYR A 184 0.13 -11.37 2.20
C TYR A 184 -0.37 -12.78 2.54
N LEU A 185 0.53 -13.76 2.60
CA LEU A 185 0.23 -15.17 2.85
C LEU A 185 -0.90 -15.69 1.96
N SER A 186 -0.88 -15.30 0.68
CA SER A 186 -1.97 -15.56 -0.28
C SER A 186 -1.89 -16.95 -0.93
N GLY A 187 -0.69 -17.52 -1.03
CA GLY A 187 -0.42 -18.71 -1.81
C GLY A 187 -0.29 -18.46 -3.32
N LEU A 188 -0.43 -17.21 -3.79
CA LEU A 188 -0.39 -16.85 -5.21
C LEU A 188 1.01 -16.46 -5.71
N ILE A 189 1.96 -16.27 -4.80
CA ILE A 189 3.37 -16.09 -5.16
C ILE A 189 4.03 -17.47 -5.29
N GLY A 190 4.69 -17.69 -6.42
CA GLY A 190 5.51 -18.88 -6.67
C GLY A 190 6.97 -18.70 -6.25
N LEU A 191 7.80 -19.61 -6.72
CA LEU A 191 9.22 -19.68 -6.43
C LEU A 191 9.99 -18.59 -7.19
N GLU A 192 11.16 -18.22 -6.68
CA GLU A 192 12.08 -17.36 -7.43
C GLU A 192 12.56 -18.03 -8.72
N ILE A 193 12.87 -19.32 -8.66
CA ILE A 193 13.23 -20.13 -9.83
C ILE A 193 12.74 -21.56 -9.66
N SER A 194 12.38 -22.17 -10.78
CA SER A 194 11.95 -23.57 -10.86
C SER A 194 12.18 -24.11 -12.29
N PRO A 195 12.10 -25.43 -12.51
CA PRO A 195 12.24 -26.02 -13.85
C PRO A 195 11.22 -25.53 -14.89
N VAL A 196 10.14 -24.86 -14.49
CA VAL A 196 9.07 -24.34 -15.36
C VAL A 196 9.07 -22.81 -15.45
N THR A 197 10.09 -22.15 -14.88
CA THR A 197 10.25 -20.70 -14.93
C THR A 197 10.76 -20.27 -16.30
N SER A 198 9.96 -19.50 -17.04
CA SER A 198 10.27 -19.15 -18.44
C SER A 198 11.05 -17.84 -18.61
N SER A 199 10.97 -16.93 -17.65
CA SER A 199 11.58 -15.61 -17.76
C SER A 199 11.73 -14.94 -16.40
N ALA A 200 12.57 -13.90 -16.35
CA ALA A 200 12.65 -13.00 -15.20
C ALA A 200 11.29 -12.36 -14.86
N GLY A 201 11.07 -12.07 -13.58
CA GLY A 201 9.84 -11.44 -13.08
C GLY A 201 10.14 -10.48 -11.93
N LYS A 202 9.32 -9.42 -11.79
CA LYS A 202 9.44 -8.46 -10.68
C LYS A 202 8.54 -8.88 -9.52
N LEU A 203 9.14 -9.24 -8.38
CA LEU A 203 8.40 -9.67 -7.19
C LEU A 203 7.35 -8.65 -6.74
N SER A 204 7.72 -7.36 -6.66
CA SER A 204 6.82 -6.30 -6.23
C SER A 204 5.57 -6.18 -7.12
N ALA A 205 5.70 -6.44 -8.42
CA ALA A 205 4.55 -6.45 -9.32
C ALA A 205 3.63 -7.67 -9.09
N LYS A 206 4.19 -8.83 -8.71
CA LYS A 206 3.39 -10.00 -8.33
C LYS A 206 2.67 -9.76 -7.01
N GLN A 207 3.37 -9.22 -6.02
CA GLN A 207 2.79 -8.83 -4.74
C GLN A 207 1.65 -7.82 -4.94
N ALA A 208 1.89 -6.75 -5.70
CA ALA A 208 0.86 -5.77 -6.02
C ALA A 208 -0.38 -6.40 -6.67
N SER A 209 -0.23 -7.44 -7.51
CA SER A 209 -1.38 -8.11 -8.14
C SER A 209 -2.31 -8.86 -7.17
N ILE A 210 -1.87 -9.13 -5.93
CA ILE A 210 -2.65 -9.83 -4.91
C ILE A 210 -3.59 -8.82 -4.22
N HIS A 211 -4.58 -8.36 -4.98
CA HIS A 211 -5.65 -7.52 -4.45
C HIS A 211 -6.97 -7.88 -5.14
N PRO A 212 -8.05 -8.18 -4.39
CA PRO A 212 -9.30 -8.61 -4.99
C PRO A 212 -9.95 -7.54 -5.89
N ASP A 213 -9.75 -6.25 -5.58
CA ASP A 213 -10.27 -5.15 -6.39
C ASP A 213 -9.68 -5.05 -7.82
N PHE A 214 -8.67 -5.85 -8.19
CA PHE A 214 -8.33 -5.99 -9.61
C PHE A 214 -9.51 -6.52 -10.44
N ALA A 215 -10.43 -7.28 -9.84
CA ALA A 215 -11.64 -7.71 -10.53
C ALA A 215 -12.58 -6.51 -10.81
N ALA A 216 -12.69 -5.57 -9.87
CA ALA A 216 -13.40 -4.32 -10.10
C ALA A 216 -12.72 -3.46 -11.19
N TRP A 217 -11.39 -3.50 -11.26
CA TRP A 217 -10.65 -2.85 -12.36
C TRP A 217 -11.00 -3.47 -13.72
N PHE A 218 -11.05 -4.79 -13.84
CA PHE A 218 -11.48 -5.46 -15.07
C PHE A 218 -12.91 -5.11 -15.46
N VAL A 219 -13.86 -5.17 -14.50
CA VAL A 219 -15.26 -4.76 -14.72
C VAL A 219 -15.32 -3.33 -15.27
N ASP A 220 -14.58 -2.40 -14.65
CA ASP A 220 -14.52 -1.01 -15.12
C ASP A 220 -13.95 -0.88 -16.54
N ARG A 221 -12.90 -1.67 -16.88
CA ARG A 221 -12.32 -1.65 -18.23
C ARG A 221 -13.29 -2.21 -19.27
N PHE A 222 -13.94 -3.33 -19.00
CA PHE A 222 -14.92 -3.94 -19.91
C PHE A 222 -16.12 -3.02 -20.17
N GLN A 223 -16.58 -2.31 -19.15
CA GLN A 223 -17.65 -1.32 -19.29
C GLN A 223 -17.22 -0.11 -20.13
N LYS A 224 -16.00 0.40 -19.92
CA LYS A 224 -15.45 1.50 -20.71
C LYS A 224 -15.25 1.15 -22.18
N THR A 225 -15.08 -0.13 -22.50
CA THR A 225 -15.06 -0.61 -23.90
C THR A 225 -16.45 -0.86 -24.47
N GLY A 226 -17.52 -0.59 -23.72
CA GLY A 226 -18.90 -0.74 -24.17
C GLY A 226 -19.41 -2.17 -24.24
N LEU A 227 -18.71 -3.13 -23.61
CA LEU A 227 -19.10 -4.54 -23.62
C LEU A 227 -20.43 -4.74 -22.87
N LYS A 228 -21.24 -5.63 -23.42
CA LYS A 228 -22.55 -6.02 -22.89
C LYS A 228 -22.56 -7.50 -22.55
N LYS A 229 -23.53 -7.89 -21.73
CA LYS A 229 -23.83 -9.29 -21.44
C LYS A 229 -23.95 -10.10 -22.73
N GLY A 230 -23.26 -11.24 -22.79
CA GLY A 230 -23.27 -12.14 -23.93
C GLY A 230 -22.26 -11.83 -25.02
N ASP A 231 -21.59 -10.67 -24.98
CA ASP A 231 -20.50 -10.35 -25.91
C ASP A 231 -19.33 -11.32 -25.73
N THR A 232 -18.64 -11.61 -26.83
CA THR A 232 -17.48 -12.51 -26.82
C THR A 232 -16.18 -11.71 -26.75
N ILE A 233 -15.30 -12.12 -25.85
CA ILE A 233 -13.93 -11.59 -25.75
C ILE A 233 -12.91 -12.70 -25.99
N ALA A 234 -11.80 -12.37 -26.63
CA ALA A 234 -10.65 -13.26 -26.76
C ALA A 234 -9.62 -12.92 -25.69
N ALA A 235 -8.97 -13.90 -25.08
CA ALA A 235 -7.99 -13.67 -24.02
C ALA A 235 -6.73 -14.52 -24.19
N GLY A 236 -5.58 -13.85 -24.24
CA GLY A 236 -4.28 -14.47 -24.07
C GLY A 236 -3.80 -14.28 -22.63
N ILE A 237 -3.80 -15.33 -21.82
CA ILE A 237 -3.36 -15.28 -20.43
C ILE A 237 -2.15 -16.19 -20.19
N SER A 238 -1.39 -15.92 -19.14
CA SER A 238 -0.21 -16.74 -18.79
C SER A 238 -0.18 -17.01 -17.30
N GLY A 239 0.50 -18.08 -16.89
CA GLY A 239 0.72 -18.37 -15.48
C GLY A 239 1.54 -17.30 -14.73
N SER A 240 2.04 -16.26 -15.40
CA SER A 240 2.87 -15.22 -14.78
C SER A 240 2.14 -14.41 -13.71
N PHE A 241 0.84 -14.18 -13.86
CA PHE A 241 0.05 -13.38 -12.89
C PHE A 241 -1.22 -14.15 -12.48
N PRO A 242 -1.09 -15.21 -11.64
CA PRO A 242 -2.24 -16.02 -11.27
C PRO A 242 -3.34 -15.19 -10.58
N ALA A 243 -2.96 -14.21 -9.75
CA ALA A 243 -3.92 -13.31 -9.10
C ALA A 243 -4.75 -12.49 -10.11
N LEU A 244 -4.12 -11.96 -11.17
CA LEU A 244 -4.83 -11.21 -12.22
C LEU A 244 -5.70 -12.12 -13.09
N ASN A 245 -5.24 -13.34 -13.38
CA ASN A 245 -6.04 -14.29 -14.16
C ASN A 245 -7.34 -14.65 -13.42
N VAL A 246 -7.27 -14.85 -12.11
CA VAL A 246 -8.46 -15.10 -11.27
C VAL A 246 -9.38 -13.88 -11.27
N ALA A 247 -8.84 -12.68 -11.09
CA ALA A 247 -9.61 -11.43 -11.15
C ALA A 247 -10.30 -11.25 -12.52
N PHE A 248 -9.61 -11.59 -13.61
CA PHE A 248 -10.13 -11.55 -14.98
C PHE A 248 -11.31 -12.51 -15.16
N TRP A 249 -11.15 -13.78 -14.80
CA TRP A 249 -12.20 -14.78 -14.95
C TRP A 249 -13.45 -14.40 -14.15
N VAL A 250 -13.28 -14.00 -12.89
CA VAL A 250 -14.39 -13.55 -12.04
C VAL A 250 -15.09 -12.33 -12.62
N ALA A 251 -14.34 -11.34 -13.13
CA ALA A 251 -14.92 -10.15 -13.75
C ALA A 251 -15.71 -10.48 -15.02
N ALA A 252 -15.18 -11.37 -15.87
CA ALA A 252 -15.85 -11.81 -17.09
C ALA A 252 -17.15 -12.58 -16.78
N ASP A 253 -17.13 -13.45 -15.77
CA ASP A 253 -18.31 -14.19 -15.31
C ASP A 253 -19.38 -13.27 -14.71
N ILE A 254 -18.98 -12.28 -13.90
CA ILE A 254 -19.89 -11.26 -13.35
C ILE A 254 -20.57 -10.44 -14.44
N MET A 255 -19.83 -10.11 -15.51
CA MET A 255 -20.37 -9.38 -16.65
C MET A 255 -21.06 -10.29 -17.68
N GLU A 256 -21.13 -11.60 -17.41
CA GLU A 256 -21.73 -12.59 -18.29
C GLU A 256 -21.17 -12.54 -19.72
N LEU A 257 -19.86 -12.32 -19.84
CA LEU A 257 -19.13 -12.32 -21.11
C LEU A 257 -18.78 -13.75 -21.52
N LYS A 258 -18.76 -14.02 -22.82
CA LYS A 258 -18.26 -15.28 -23.37
C LYS A 258 -16.77 -15.16 -23.60
N VAL A 259 -15.96 -16.05 -23.02
CA VAL A 259 -14.50 -15.92 -23.10
C VAL A 259 -13.89 -17.04 -23.94
N ILE A 260 -13.20 -16.68 -25.01
CA ILE A 260 -12.32 -17.61 -25.75
C ILE A 260 -10.89 -17.36 -25.28
N SER A 261 -10.44 -18.15 -24.31
CA SER A 261 -9.11 -17.98 -23.70
C SER A 261 -8.11 -19.06 -24.14
N ILE A 262 -6.89 -18.63 -24.46
CA ILE A 262 -5.73 -19.52 -24.62
C ILE A 262 -4.69 -19.16 -23.56
N SER A 263 -4.45 -20.09 -22.64
CA SER A 263 -3.48 -19.92 -21.56
C SER A 263 -2.10 -20.45 -21.93
N SER A 264 -1.04 -19.82 -21.44
CA SER A 264 0.29 -20.42 -21.36
C SER A 264 0.54 -21.00 -19.98
N ALA A 265 0.97 -22.27 -19.91
CA ALA A 265 1.15 -22.99 -18.65
C ALA A 265 2.44 -22.60 -17.89
N THR A 266 3.48 -22.16 -18.60
CA THR A 266 4.68 -21.58 -17.98
C THR A 266 4.40 -20.22 -17.35
N SER A 267 5.34 -19.77 -16.52
CA SER A 267 5.26 -18.48 -15.87
C SER A 267 6.64 -17.87 -15.62
N SER A 268 6.68 -16.54 -15.51
CA SER A 268 7.86 -15.83 -15.01
C SER A 268 8.14 -16.19 -13.56
N GLN A 269 9.31 -15.78 -13.05
CA GLN A 269 9.61 -15.81 -11.61
C GLN A 269 8.42 -15.29 -10.79
N TYR A 270 8.18 -15.94 -9.66
CA TYR A 270 7.13 -15.61 -8.70
C TYR A 270 5.68 -15.77 -9.21
N GLY A 271 5.47 -16.24 -10.44
CA GLY A 271 4.14 -16.59 -10.97
C GLY A 271 3.65 -17.96 -10.48
N ALA A 272 2.76 -18.61 -11.23
CA ALA A 272 2.38 -20.00 -11.02
C ALA A 272 3.48 -20.96 -11.53
N ASN A 273 4.69 -20.85 -10.98
CA ASN A 273 5.88 -21.62 -11.38
C ASN A 273 6.24 -22.71 -10.38
N ASP A 274 5.33 -23.07 -9.48
CA ASP A 274 5.52 -24.22 -8.59
C ASP A 274 5.21 -25.52 -9.37
N PRO A 275 6.17 -26.43 -9.58
CA PRO A 275 5.95 -27.67 -10.33
C PRO A 275 4.77 -28.53 -9.83
N GLU A 276 4.41 -28.42 -8.55
CA GLU A 276 3.31 -29.18 -7.95
C GLU A 276 1.94 -28.49 -8.13
N LEU A 277 1.94 -27.21 -8.49
CA LEU A 277 0.74 -26.40 -8.64
C LEU A 277 0.92 -25.30 -9.71
N LEU A 278 0.77 -25.71 -10.98
CA LEU A 278 0.86 -24.80 -12.13
C LEU A 278 -0.47 -24.11 -12.43
N TRP A 279 -0.47 -23.13 -13.33
CA TRP A 279 -1.70 -22.45 -13.75
C TRP A 279 -2.83 -23.39 -14.22
N PRO A 280 -2.57 -24.46 -15.03
CA PRO A 280 -3.60 -25.43 -15.40
C PRO A 280 -4.28 -26.08 -14.18
N ASP A 281 -3.51 -26.35 -13.12
CA ASP A 281 -4.03 -26.92 -11.87
C ASP A 281 -4.95 -25.94 -11.15
N ILE A 282 -4.53 -24.68 -11.04
CA ILE A 282 -5.29 -23.62 -10.36
C ILE A 282 -6.59 -23.32 -11.13
N GLU A 283 -6.51 -23.06 -12.43
CA GLU A 283 -7.69 -22.72 -13.24
C GLU A 283 -8.73 -23.84 -13.22
N ASN A 284 -8.31 -25.10 -13.39
CA ASN A 284 -9.24 -26.22 -13.43
C ASN A 284 -9.88 -26.49 -12.07
N LEU A 285 -9.17 -26.25 -10.97
CA LEU A 285 -9.75 -26.34 -9.63
C LEU A 285 -10.85 -25.30 -9.45
N LEU A 286 -10.55 -24.02 -9.73
CA LEU A 286 -11.53 -22.95 -9.58
C LEU A 286 -12.78 -23.19 -10.43
N TYR A 287 -12.61 -23.75 -11.63
CA TYR A 287 -13.71 -24.15 -12.50
C TYR A 287 -14.54 -25.31 -11.90
N LYS A 288 -13.89 -26.37 -11.41
CA LYS A 288 -14.59 -27.52 -10.79
C LYS A 288 -15.36 -27.13 -9.53
N GLU A 289 -14.80 -26.22 -8.73
CA GLU A 289 -15.42 -25.66 -7.53
C GLU A 289 -16.49 -24.60 -7.84
N LYS A 290 -16.75 -24.31 -9.13
CA LYS A 290 -17.72 -23.31 -9.59
C LYS A 290 -17.45 -21.90 -9.05
N ILE A 291 -16.18 -21.59 -8.78
CA ILE A 291 -15.73 -20.25 -8.43
C ILE A 291 -15.62 -19.37 -9.69
N ILE A 292 -15.22 -19.99 -10.80
CA ILE A 292 -15.31 -19.45 -12.15
C ILE A 292 -16.18 -20.40 -13.00
N PHE A 293 -16.86 -19.87 -14.00
CA PHE A 293 -17.83 -20.61 -14.83
C PHE A 293 -17.31 -20.94 -16.22
N GLN A 294 -16.16 -20.40 -16.59
CA GLN A 294 -15.47 -20.64 -17.85
C GLN A 294 -13.99 -20.90 -17.56
N LYS A 295 -13.29 -21.52 -18.52
CA LYS A 295 -11.86 -21.81 -18.45
C LYS A 295 -11.25 -21.78 -19.84
N SER A 296 -9.92 -21.87 -19.92
CA SER A 296 -9.21 -21.80 -21.21
C SER A 296 -9.61 -22.95 -22.14
N VAL A 297 -9.83 -22.65 -23.42
CA VAL A 297 -10.16 -23.65 -24.45
C VAL A 297 -8.94 -24.45 -24.90
N PHE A 298 -7.78 -23.80 -24.88
CA PHE A 298 -6.48 -24.39 -25.20
C PHE A 298 -5.42 -23.91 -24.21
N MET A 299 -4.37 -24.71 -24.05
CA MET A 299 -3.17 -24.32 -23.35
C MET A 299 -1.91 -24.59 -24.17
N SER A 300 -1.02 -23.60 -24.24
CA SER A 300 0.32 -23.76 -24.81
C SER A 300 1.36 -24.00 -23.69
N THR A 301 2.55 -24.42 -24.08
CA THR A 301 3.70 -24.44 -23.15
C THR A 301 4.02 -23.02 -22.68
N GLY A 302 4.03 -22.04 -23.59
CA GLY A 302 4.46 -20.68 -23.30
C GLY A 302 5.96 -20.45 -23.49
N GLY A 303 6.50 -19.42 -22.85
CA GLY A 303 7.87 -18.96 -23.08
C GLY A 303 8.06 -18.32 -24.46
N ILE A 304 9.28 -18.37 -24.99
CA ILE A 304 9.59 -17.85 -26.32
C ILE A 304 8.98 -18.79 -27.37
N SER A 305 8.20 -18.22 -28.30
CA SER A 305 7.49 -18.91 -29.40
C SER A 305 6.52 -20.02 -28.99
N ASP A 306 6.04 -20.02 -27.75
CA ASP A 306 5.21 -21.10 -27.17
C ASP A 306 5.88 -22.50 -27.11
N SER A 307 7.16 -22.60 -27.45
CA SER A 307 7.91 -23.87 -27.46
C SER A 307 8.67 -24.12 -26.14
N GLY A 308 8.57 -23.21 -25.17
CA GLY A 308 9.31 -23.30 -23.91
C GLY A 308 10.83 -23.26 -24.11
N ILE A 309 11.30 -22.48 -25.08
CA ILE A 309 12.74 -22.28 -25.33
C ILE A 309 13.39 -21.76 -24.04
N GLY A 310 14.51 -22.37 -23.64
CA GLY A 310 15.19 -22.12 -22.38
C GLY A 310 14.78 -23.05 -21.23
N LEU A 311 13.70 -23.83 -21.37
CA LEU A 311 13.33 -24.85 -20.38
C LEU A 311 14.07 -26.16 -20.62
N GLY A 312 14.42 -26.87 -19.55
CA GLY A 312 14.91 -28.24 -19.63
C GLY A 312 13.81 -29.23 -20.05
N LYS A 313 14.21 -30.43 -20.49
CA LYS A 313 13.28 -31.53 -20.85
C LYS A 313 12.28 -31.83 -19.74
N LYS A 314 12.77 -31.94 -18.50
CA LYS A 314 11.96 -32.16 -17.29
C LYS A 314 10.89 -31.07 -17.08
N GLY A 315 11.25 -29.80 -17.31
CA GLY A 315 10.31 -28.68 -17.20
C GLY A 315 9.15 -28.80 -18.18
N ARG A 316 9.47 -29.07 -19.46
CA ARG A 316 8.46 -29.29 -20.51
C ARG A 316 7.55 -30.47 -20.21
N GLU A 317 8.11 -31.57 -19.71
CA GLU A 317 7.32 -32.75 -19.31
C GLU A 317 6.35 -32.44 -18.17
N LEU A 318 6.77 -31.69 -17.15
CA LEU A 318 5.91 -31.25 -16.05
C LEU A 318 4.74 -30.39 -16.55
N ILE A 319 5.03 -29.43 -17.44
CA ILE A 319 4.02 -28.55 -18.05
C ILE A 319 2.99 -29.36 -18.84
N TRP A 320 3.47 -30.22 -19.74
CA TRP A 320 2.59 -31.03 -20.58
C TRP A 320 1.74 -32.00 -19.76
N THR A 321 2.34 -32.60 -18.72
CA THR A 321 1.62 -33.45 -17.77
C THR A 321 0.53 -32.67 -17.05
N SER A 322 0.81 -31.43 -16.62
CA SER A 322 -0.20 -30.59 -15.96
C SER A 322 -1.33 -30.17 -16.91
N ILE A 323 -1.03 -29.83 -18.16
CA ILE A 323 -2.05 -29.52 -19.18
C ILE A 323 -2.97 -30.73 -19.39
N ARG A 324 -2.38 -31.92 -19.64
CA ARG A 324 -3.14 -33.15 -19.91
C ARG A 324 -3.98 -33.61 -18.71
N LYS A 325 -3.38 -33.68 -17.51
CA LYS A 325 -4.09 -34.17 -16.31
C LYS A 325 -5.29 -33.29 -15.92
N ASN A 326 -5.28 -32.02 -16.32
CA ASN A 326 -6.39 -31.10 -16.11
C ASN A 326 -7.40 -31.06 -17.25
N GLY A 327 -7.21 -31.85 -18.30
CA GLY A 327 -8.15 -32.01 -19.41
C GLY A 327 -8.15 -30.86 -20.41
N TYR A 328 -7.07 -30.08 -20.49
CA TYR A 328 -6.93 -29.03 -21.50
C TYR A 328 -6.41 -29.57 -22.81
N LYS A 329 -6.90 -29.02 -23.92
CA LYS A 329 -6.33 -29.27 -25.24
C LYS A 329 -4.99 -28.54 -25.34
N TYR A 330 -3.96 -29.26 -25.77
CA TYR A 330 -2.63 -28.67 -25.97
C TYR A 330 -2.57 -27.96 -27.33
N LEU A 331 -2.13 -26.70 -27.33
CA LEU A 331 -1.83 -25.96 -28.55
C LEU A 331 -0.34 -26.11 -28.86
N SER A 332 -0.01 -27.00 -29.80
CA SER A 332 1.35 -27.17 -30.28
C SER A 332 1.76 -26.01 -31.20
N SER A 333 3.05 -25.68 -31.15
CA SER A 333 3.66 -24.60 -31.92
C SER A 333 5.04 -25.04 -32.39
N ASP A 334 5.26 -24.99 -33.71
CA ASP A 334 6.56 -25.25 -34.32
C ASP A 334 7.37 -23.97 -34.53
N SER A 335 6.69 -22.82 -34.70
CA SER A 335 7.29 -21.50 -34.84
C SER A 335 6.41 -20.41 -34.23
N PHE A 336 6.94 -19.19 -34.14
CA PHE A 336 6.16 -18.03 -33.70
C PHE A 336 4.91 -17.81 -34.58
N GLU A 337 5.09 -17.87 -35.89
CA GLU A 337 4.07 -17.65 -36.92
C GLU A 337 3.01 -18.75 -36.86
N ASP A 338 3.42 -20.02 -36.69
CA ASP A 338 2.50 -21.14 -36.52
C ASP A 338 1.62 -20.97 -35.27
N SER A 339 2.19 -20.57 -34.13
CA SER A 339 1.40 -20.26 -32.93
C SER A 339 0.44 -19.10 -33.16
N LEU A 340 0.90 -18.03 -33.83
CA LEU A 340 0.08 -16.86 -34.13
C LEU A 340 -1.15 -17.25 -34.96
N LEU A 341 -0.95 -18.00 -36.05
CA LEU A 341 -2.01 -18.45 -36.94
C LEU A 341 -3.00 -19.36 -36.21
N LYS A 342 -2.52 -20.37 -35.47
CA LYS A 342 -3.38 -21.29 -34.71
C LYS A 342 -4.20 -20.56 -33.64
N ARG A 343 -3.62 -19.57 -32.96
CA ARG A 343 -4.36 -18.75 -31.97
C ARG A 343 -5.44 -17.92 -32.63
N MET A 344 -5.14 -17.29 -33.78
CA MET A 344 -6.13 -16.53 -34.54
C MET A 344 -7.27 -17.41 -35.04
N ASP A 345 -6.98 -18.62 -35.52
CA ASP A 345 -8.02 -19.59 -35.93
C ASP A 345 -8.98 -19.91 -34.77
N VAL A 346 -8.43 -20.19 -33.58
CA VAL A 346 -9.23 -20.42 -32.37
C VAL A 346 -10.09 -19.21 -31.99
N TYR A 347 -9.51 -18.01 -31.97
CA TYR A 347 -10.24 -16.81 -31.59
C TYR A 347 -11.30 -16.39 -32.62
N ASN A 348 -11.03 -16.59 -33.91
CA ASN A 348 -11.95 -16.24 -35.01
C ASN A 348 -13.14 -17.19 -35.13
N SER A 349 -13.23 -18.22 -34.28
CA SER A 349 -14.41 -19.10 -34.22
C SER A 349 -15.72 -18.35 -33.93
N HIS A 350 -15.65 -17.17 -33.32
CA HIS A 350 -16.78 -16.27 -33.07
C HIS A 350 -16.37 -14.81 -33.23
N PRO A 351 -17.32 -13.88 -33.48
CA PRO A 351 -17.03 -12.45 -33.49
C PRO A 351 -16.53 -11.98 -32.13
N VAL A 352 -15.32 -11.40 -32.09
CA VAL A 352 -14.67 -10.90 -30.87
C VAL A 352 -14.84 -9.39 -30.75
N ALA A 353 -15.35 -8.92 -29.61
CA ALA A 353 -15.54 -7.50 -29.32
C ALA A 353 -14.34 -6.84 -28.61
N LEU A 354 -13.51 -7.63 -27.93
CA LEU A 354 -12.32 -7.17 -27.21
C LEU A 354 -11.29 -8.29 -27.14
N TYR A 355 -10.02 -7.96 -27.38
CA TYR A 355 -8.90 -8.85 -27.03
C TYR A 355 -8.25 -8.44 -25.71
N VAL A 356 -8.02 -9.39 -24.81
CA VAL A 356 -7.41 -9.17 -23.50
C VAL A 356 -6.06 -9.89 -23.42
N ASN A 357 -5.02 -9.19 -22.96
CA ASN A 357 -3.70 -9.78 -22.79
C ASN A 357 -3.21 -9.62 -21.34
N ILE A 358 -2.95 -10.76 -20.67
CA ILE A 358 -2.47 -10.81 -19.28
C ILE A 358 -1.14 -11.57 -19.18
N GLY A 359 -0.09 -10.85 -18.79
CA GLY A 359 1.26 -11.41 -18.61
C GLY A 359 2.06 -11.59 -19.90
N GLY A 360 1.47 -11.35 -21.08
CA GLY A 360 2.19 -11.05 -22.31
C GLY A 360 3.14 -12.16 -22.76
N GLY A 361 2.61 -13.35 -23.07
CA GLY A 361 3.36 -14.32 -23.85
C GLY A 361 3.90 -13.68 -25.14
N THR A 362 5.02 -14.19 -25.64
CA THR A 362 5.72 -13.61 -26.80
C THR A 362 4.80 -13.45 -28.01
N VAL A 363 3.89 -14.42 -28.23
CA VAL A 363 2.91 -14.40 -29.34
C VAL A 363 1.77 -13.40 -29.12
N SER A 364 1.38 -13.15 -27.86
CA SER A 364 0.31 -12.21 -27.52
C SER A 364 0.71 -10.76 -27.67
N SER A 365 1.98 -10.42 -27.41
CA SER A 365 2.46 -9.03 -27.33
C SER A 365 3.77 -8.75 -28.07
N GLY A 366 4.38 -9.72 -28.74
CA GLY A 366 5.74 -9.59 -29.26
C GLY A 366 6.82 -9.83 -28.19
N THR A 367 8.07 -9.74 -28.63
CA THR A 367 9.26 -10.02 -27.80
C THR A 367 9.48 -8.98 -26.71
N SER A 368 10.25 -9.34 -25.68
CA SER A 368 10.52 -8.47 -24.51
C SER A 368 11.14 -7.11 -24.88
N LEU A 369 11.86 -7.04 -26.00
CA LEU A 369 12.48 -5.80 -26.50
C LEU A 369 11.43 -4.80 -27.01
N SER A 370 10.32 -5.28 -27.58
CA SER A 370 9.26 -4.44 -28.16
C SER A 370 8.08 -4.17 -27.21
N LYS A 371 7.98 -4.90 -26.09
CA LYS A 371 6.92 -4.71 -25.08
C LYS A 371 6.81 -3.30 -24.49
N LYS A 372 7.90 -2.52 -24.47
CA LYS A 372 7.87 -1.13 -23.97
C LYS A 372 7.05 -0.19 -24.85
N GLN A 373 6.88 -0.52 -26.12
CA GLN A 373 6.17 0.30 -27.11
C GLN A 373 4.66 0.03 -27.11
N ILE A 374 4.20 -1.01 -26.41
CA ILE A 374 2.79 -1.40 -26.39
C ILE A 374 2.03 -0.51 -25.40
N PRO A 375 0.98 0.18 -25.85
CA PRO A 375 0.17 1.00 -24.95
C PRO A 375 -0.47 0.13 -23.85
N LYS A 376 -0.57 0.68 -22.64
CA LYS A 376 -1.08 -0.02 -21.46
C LYS A 376 -2.56 0.30 -21.25
N GLY A 377 -3.32 -0.65 -20.69
CA GLY A 377 -4.75 -0.47 -20.46
C GLY A 377 -5.57 -0.71 -21.73
N VAL A 378 -6.64 0.06 -21.90
CA VAL A 378 -7.51 -0.04 -23.08
C VAL A 378 -6.86 0.75 -24.22
N VAL A 379 -6.60 0.06 -25.33
CA VAL A 379 -6.00 0.59 -26.54
C VAL A 379 -7.05 0.54 -27.64
N LEU A 380 -7.41 1.72 -28.17
CA LEU A 380 -8.34 1.85 -29.28
C LEU A 380 -7.57 1.88 -30.61
N SER A 381 -8.25 1.49 -31.69
CA SER A 381 -7.68 1.36 -33.03
C SER A 381 -7.14 2.66 -33.64
N GLU A 382 -7.52 3.82 -33.12
CA GLU A 382 -7.20 5.14 -33.69
C GLU A 382 -5.72 5.54 -33.50
N VAL A 383 -4.91 4.66 -32.90
CA VAL A 383 -3.45 4.87 -32.78
C VAL A 383 -2.79 4.53 -34.11
N GLU A 384 -2.93 5.42 -35.09
CA GLU A 384 -2.51 5.26 -36.49
C GLU A 384 -0.99 5.27 -36.74
N SER A 385 -0.14 5.18 -35.71
CA SER A 385 1.30 5.45 -35.91
C SER A 385 2.28 4.68 -35.02
N ILE A 386 1.88 3.57 -34.38
CA ILE A 386 2.84 2.75 -33.60
C ILE A 386 3.23 1.52 -34.42
N GLU A 387 4.50 1.46 -34.81
CA GLU A 387 5.11 0.29 -35.42
C GLU A 387 5.24 -0.83 -34.38
N LEU A 388 4.16 -1.60 -34.21
CA LEU A 388 4.09 -2.69 -33.25
C LEU A 388 4.72 -3.97 -33.82
N PRO A 389 5.32 -4.82 -32.97
CA PRO A 389 5.78 -6.14 -33.37
C PRO A 389 4.59 -7.02 -33.77
N ASP A 390 4.82 -7.94 -34.69
CA ASP A 390 3.81 -8.94 -35.03
C ASP A 390 3.41 -9.72 -33.78
N SER A 391 2.10 -9.78 -33.55
CA SER A 391 1.48 -10.29 -32.34
C SER A 391 -0.04 -10.31 -32.48
N ILE A 392 -0.71 -11.09 -31.64
CA ILE A 392 -2.18 -11.10 -31.58
C ILE A 392 -2.72 -9.69 -31.30
N LEU A 393 -2.05 -8.93 -30.42
CA LEU A 393 -2.41 -7.55 -30.11
C LEU A 393 -2.39 -6.65 -31.34
N LYS A 394 -1.30 -6.69 -32.13
CA LYS A 394 -1.20 -5.92 -33.37
C LYS A 394 -2.29 -6.33 -34.37
N THR A 395 -2.55 -7.62 -34.51
CA THR A 395 -3.60 -8.13 -35.40
C THR A 395 -4.97 -7.57 -35.04
N TYR A 396 -5.37 -7.61 -33.76
CA TYR A 396 -6.67 -7.07 -33.34
C TYR A 396 -6.78 -5.56 -33.49
N LEU A 397 -5.72 -4.81 -33.18
CA LEU A 397 -5.70 -3.37 -33.42
C LEU A 397 -5.84 -3.04 -34.92
N GLY A 398 -5.18 -3.82 -35.80
CA GLY A 398 -5.33 -3.69 -37.26
C GLY A 398 -6.75 -4.02 -37.77
N LEU A 399 -7.47 -4.89 -37.07
CA LEU A 399 -8.87 -5.22 -37.34
C LEU A 399 -9.88 -4.23 -36.73
N LYS A 400 -9.38 -3.13 -36.15
CA LYS A 400 -10.17 -2.12 -35.43
C LYS A 400 -10.92 -2.64 -34.20
N ILE A 401 -10.45 -3.74 -33.63
CA ILE A 401 -10.98 -4.32 -32.39
C ILE A 401 -10.13 -3.80 -31.22
N PRO A 402 -10.74 -3.27 -30.15
CA PRO A 402 -9.99 -2.76 -29.01
C PRO A 402 -9.18 -3.87 -28.34
N VAL A 403 -8.07 -3.46 -27.69
CA VAL A 403 -7.24 -4.36 -26.90
C VAL A 403 -7.11 -3.87 -25.46
N LEU A 404 -7.33 -4.76 -24.49
CA LEU A 404 -7.00 -4.53 -23.09
C LEU A 404 -5.65 -5.19 -22.78
N HIS A 405 -4.59 -4.38 -22.76
CA HIS A 405 -3.26 -4.84 -22.36
C HIS A 405 -3.01 -4.61 -20.86
N VAL A 406 -3.01 -5.70 -20.09
CA VAL A 406 -2.84 -5.64 -18.63
C VAL A 406 -1.35 -5.62 -18.29
N SER A 407 -0.83 -4.41 -18.10
CA SER A 407 0.55 -4.16 -17.68
C SER A 407 0.64 -2.97 -16.73
N GLY A 408 1.78 -2.80 -16.07
CA GLY A 408 1.94 -1.74 -15.07
C GLY A 408 1.13 -1.97 -13.79
N VAL A 409 1.08 -3.22 -13.30
CA VAL A 409 0.26 -3.62 -12.13
C VAL A 409 0.48 -2.73 -10.90
N GLU A 410 1.73 -2.37 -10.60
CA GLU A 410 2.07 -1.47 -9.49
C GLU A 410 1.46 -0.07 -9.68
N MET A 411 1.46 0.43 -10.91
CA MET A 411 0.86 1.72 -11.27
C MET A 411 -0.66 1.65 -11.14
N ILE A 412 -1.30 0.60 -11.66
CA ILE A 412 -2.75 0.39 -11.52
C ILE A 412 -3.16 0.34 -10.05
N SER A 413 -2.41 -0.41 -9.24
CA SER A 413 -2.62 -0.54 -7.79
C SER A 413 -2.52 0.82 -7.09
N LYS A 414 -1.47 1.58 -7.40
CA LYS A 414 -1.24 2.92 -6.84
C LYS A 414 -2.31 3.93 -7.25
N GLU A 415 -2.65 4.01 -8.54
CA GLU A 415 -3.67 4.92 -9.08
C GLU A 415 -5.07 4.63 -8.53
N SER A 416 -5.33 3.36 -8.20
CA SER A 416 -6.58 2.90 -7.61
C SER A 416 -6.60 3.02 -6.09
N ASN A 417 -5.53 3.53 -5.46
CA ASN A 417 -5.36 3.58 -4.00
C ASN A 417 -5.67 2.24 -3.30
N MET A 418 -5.24 1.12 -3.90
CA MET A 418 -5.36 -0.20 -3.28
C MET A 418 -4.56 -0.28 -1.99
N LYS A 419 -5.17 -0.85 -0.94
CA LYS A 419 -4.58 -0.92 0.40
C LYS A 419 -4.14 -2.33 0.70
N TYR A 420 -2.91 -2.48 1.16
CA TYR A 420 -2.31 -3.76 1.48
C TYR A 420 -1.96 -3.83 2.96
N SER A 421 -2.07 -5.02 3.55
CA SER A 421 -1.69 -5.26 4.94
C SER A 421 -0.87 -6.54 5.01
N PRO A 422 0.37 -6.51 5.52
CA PRO A 422 1.16 -7.72 5.69
C PRO A 422 0.44 -8.77 6.54
N GLY A 423 0.67 -10.05 6.23
CA GLY A 423 0.13 -11.20 6.94
C GLY A 423 -1.26 -11.66 6.49
N LYS A 424 -1.97 -10.90 5.65
CA LYS A 424 -3.28 -11.30 5.12
C LYS A 424 -3.55 -10.76 3.71
N ILE A 425 -4.45 -11.42 3.00
CA ILE A 425 -5.02 -10.92 1.75
C ILE A 425 -5.87 -9.68 2.07
N SER A 426 -5.78 -8.64 1.24
CA SER A 426 -6.59 -7.43 1.37
C SER A 426 -8.09 -7.72 1.29
N GLU A 427 -8.87 -7.02 2.10
CA GLU A 427 -10.33 -7.14 2.10
C GLU A 427 -10.94 -6.53 0.82
N PRO A 428 -12.07 -7.07 0.32
CA PRO A 428 -12.81 -6.50 -0.80
C PRO A 428 -13.25 -5.05 -0.57
N GLY A 429 -13.22 -4.21 -1.61
CA GLY A 429 -13.76 -2.84 -1.51
C GLY A 429 -12.85 -1.88 -0.77
N THR A 430 -11.53 -2.09 -0.80
CA THR A 430 -10.57 -1.23 -0.11
C THR A 430 -9.91 -0.19 -1.01
N SER A 431 -10.16 -0.25 -2.33
CA SER A 431 -9.70 0.70 -3.34
C SER A 431 -10.74 1.74 -3.75
N ASP A 432 -10.26 2.82 -4.36
CA ASP A 432 -11.10 3.89 -4.90
C ASP A 432 -11.87 3.48 -6.17
N LEU A 433 -11.61 2.30 -6.74
CA LEU A 433 -12.37 1.75 -7.86
C LEU A 433 -13.82 1.42 -7.48
N ILE A 434 -14.06 1.12 -6.21
CA ILE A 434 -15.35 0.71 -5.66
C ILE A 434 -15.90 1.84 -4.79
N PHE A 435 -15.11 2.33 -3.83
CA PHE A 435 -15.54 3.40 -2.92
C PHE A 435 -14.59 4.60 -3.01
N PRO A 436 -14.69 5.42 -4.07
CA PRO A 436 -13.85 6.60 -4.25
C PRO A 436 -14.15 7.59 -3.12
N LYS A 437 -13.12 7.89 -2.34
CA LYS A 437 -13.19 8.87 -1.26
C LYS A 437 -12.78 10.23 -1.81
N LYS A 438 -13.69 11.21 -1.72
CA LYS A 438 -13.36 12.61 -1.99
C LYS A 438 -13.65 13.48 -0.77
N TYR A 439 -12.82 14.50 -0.58
CA TYR A 439 -13.12 15.55 0.40
C TYR A 439 -14.42 16.25 0.02
N ASN A 440 -15.27 16.49 1.02
CA ASN A 440 -16.48 17.27 0.85
C ASN A 440 -16.14 18.75 0.70
N ARG A 441 -16.07 19.23 -0.55
CA ARG A 441 -15.68 20.62 -0.87
C ARG A 441 -16.64 21.65 -0.26
N TRP A 442 -17.93 21.34 -0.16
CA TRP A 442 -18.92 22.22 0.46
C TRP A 442 -18.71 22.29 1.98
N LEU A 443 -18.48 21.15 2.63
CA LEU A 443 -18.15 21.12 4.05
C LEU A 443 -16.82 21.83 4.35
N ALA A 444 -15.81 21.65 3.49
CA ALA A 444 -14.53 22.36 3.61
C ALA A 444 -14.71 23.88 3.44
N GLY A 445 -15.53 24.31 2.47
CA GLY A 445 -15.89 25.72 2.30
C GLY A 445 -16.64 26.29 3.50
N PHE A 446 -17.58 25.53 4.05
CA PHE A 446 -18.29 25.90 5.29
C PHE A 446 -17.32 26.06 6.47
N PHE A 447 -16.43 25.08 6.71
CA PHE A 447 -15.41 25.15 7.75
C PHE A 447 -14.44 26.31 7.56
N PHE A 448 -14.07 26.63 6.32
CA PHE A 448 -13.25 27.80 6.01
C PHE A 448 -13.95 29.10 6.43
N VAL A 449 -15.19 29.33 5.99
CA VAL A 449 -15.96 30.52 6.34
C VAL A 449 -16.18 30.62 7.85
N LEU A 450 -16.50 29.49 8.50
CA LEU A 450 -16.70 29.42 9.94
C LEU A 450 -15.41 29.75 10.72
N LEU A 451 -14.27 29.19 10.31
CA LEU A 451 -12.98 29.48 10.93
C LEU A 451 -12.57 30.94 10.74
N SER A 452 -12.73 31.49 9.53
CA SER A 452 -12.45 32.91 9.26
C SER A 452 -13.35 33.84 10.08
N SER A 453 -14.62 33.49 10.24
CA SER A 453 -15.57 34.25 11.07
C SER A 453 -15.18 34.20 12.54
N LEU A 454 -14.80 33.02 13.05
CA LEU A 454 -14.30 32.86 14.41
C LEU A 454 -13.04 33.68 14.66
N ILE A 455 -12.08 33.66 13.72
CA ILE A 455 -10.86 34.47 13.81
C ILE A 455 -11.21 35.96 13.86
N TRP A 456 -12.11 36.43 12.99
CA TRP A 456 -12.51 37.85 12.94
C TRP A 456 -13.26 38.30 14.21
N ILE A 457 -14.18 37.48 14.73
CA ILE A 457 -14.90 37.79 15.98
C ILE A 457 -13.91 37.84 17.15
N LEU A 458 -13.00 36.86 17.21
CA LEU A 458 -12.05 36.71 18.31
C LEU A 458 -10.81 37.62 18.16
N SER A 459 -10.57 38.23 16.99
CA SER A 459 -9.44 39.15 16.79
C SER A 459 -9.56 40.41 17.63
N THR A 460 -10.78 40.82 17.96
CA THR A 460 -11.04 41.94 18.90
C THR A 460 -10.49 41.63 20.30
N TRP A 461 -10.62 40.39 20.76
CA TRP A 461 -10.08 39.91 22.03
C TRP A 461 -8.56 39.71 22.01
N ILE A 462 -8.00 39.50 20.81
CA ILE A 462 -6.55 39.41 20.57
C ILE A 462 -5.92 40.82 20.57
N SER A 463 -6.59 41.82 19.98
CA SER A 463 -6.11 43.20 19.87
C SER A 463 -6.29 44.03 21.16
N LEU A 464 -7.39 43.83 21.91
CA LEU A 464 -7.66 44.56 23.15
C LEU A 464 -6.66 44.26 24.29
N SER A 465 -5.89 43.16 24.21
CA SER A 465 -4.85 42.87 25.21
C SER A 465 -3.59 43.72 25.07
N ASP A 466 -3.32 44.27 23.88
CA ASP A 466 -2.11 45.04 23.61
C ASP A 466 -2.32 46.56 23.77
N HIS A 467 -3.53 47.09 23.53
CA HIS A 467 -3.81 48.54 23.62
C HIS A 467 -3.92 49.11 25.04
N THR A 468 -4.07 48.29 26.08
CA THR A 468 -4.14 48.79 27.47
C THR A 468 -2.81 49.32 28.04
N LYS A 469 -1.77 49.50 27.20
CA LYS A 469 -0.41 49.88 27.64
C LYS A 469 0.14 51.19 27.08
N GLU A 470 -0.48 51.83 26.10
CA GLU A 470 0.05 53.11 25.62
C GLU A 470 -0.41 54.31 26.46
N ASP A 471 -1.54 54.23 27.17
CA ASP A 471 -2.13 55.37 27.90
C ASP A 471 -1.72 55.51 29.38
N THR A 472 -0.70 54.78 29.87
CA THR A 472 -0.24 54.88 31.28
C THR A 472 1.23 55.25 31.43
N ILE A 473 1.72 56.10 30.52
CA ILE A 473 2.92 56.91 30.75
C ILE A 473 2.55 58.38 30.48
N LEU A 474 1.91 59.03 31.45
CA LEU A 474 1.95 60.49 31.57
C LEU A 474 1.54 60.90 33.00
N LEU A 475 2.42 61.72 33.58
CA LEU A 475 2.48 62.33 34.92
C LEU A 475 3.00 61.46 36.06
#